data_AF-A0A6A6C3K0-F1
#
_entry.id   AF-A0A6A6C3K0-F1
#
_cell.length_a   1.000
_cell.length_b   1.000
_cell.length_c   1.000
_cell.angle_alpha   90.00
_cell.angle_beta   90.00
_cell.angle_gamma   90.00
#
_symmetry.space_group_name_H-M   'P 1'
#
loop_
_entity.id
_entity.type
_entity.pdbx_description
1 polymer ?
#
loop_
_entity_poly.entity_id
_entity_poly.type
_entity_poly.pdbx_seq_one_letter_code
_entity_poly.pdbx_strand_id
1 'polypeptide(L)'
;LSAAAQDRKARLAQLKSLKRKQPDTQGDQQDNSESAPKSPRTEAADTTTDSNGVSKYVSGRNYDAETRGAKLGFESAPSEGKETLEKKAAELAAETKRQAEEEEKADKPLDLFKLQPKKPNWDLKRDLDRKLEVLGVRTDNAIARLVRERISGQQKAAQA
;
A
#
# COMPACT_ATOMS: atom_id res chain seq x y z
N LEU A 1 2.84 -23.61 -31.50
CA LEU A 1 3.95 -22.79 -30.94
C LEU A 1 4.07 -21.43 -31.62
N SER A 2 3.93 -21.31 -32.95
CA SER A 2 4.02 -20.03 -33.67
C SER A 2 2.87 -19.05 -33.39
N ALA A 3 1.63 -19.55 -33.22
CA ALA A 3 0.45 -18.71 -32.96
C ALA A 3 0.57 -17.87 -31.67
N ALA A 4 0.98 -18.51 -30.56
CA ALA A 4 1.16 -17.83 -29.27
C ALA A 4 2.27 -16.75 -29.31
N ALA A 5 3.30 -16.94 -30.15
CA ALA A 5 4.35 -15.94 -30.33
C ALA A 5 3.85 -14.72 -31.12
N GLN A 6 2.97 -14.93 -32.11
CA GLN A 6 2.37 -13.83 -32.87
C GLN A 6 1.38 -13.01 -32.03
N ASP A 7 0.58 -13.66 -31.18
CA ASP A 7 -0.34 -12.96 -30.25
C ASP A 7 0.40 -12.05 -29.26
N ARG A 8 1.52 -12.53 -28.70
CA ARG A 8 2.37 -11.71 -27.81
C ARG A 8 2.94 -10.50 -28.54
N LYS A 9 3.40 -10.68 -29.78
CA LYS A 9 3.96 -9.59 -30.61
C LYS A 9 2.90 -8.53 -30.92
N ALA A 10 1.68 -8.95 -31.28
CA ALA A 10 0.57 -8.05 -31.53
C ALA A 10 0.17 -7.25 -30.28
N ARG A 11 0.08 -7.91 -29.12
CA ARG A 11 -0.24 -7.26 -27.84
C ARG A 11 0.80 -6.20 -27.45
N LEU A 12 2.09 -6.50 -27.64
CA LEU A 12 3.16 -5.55 -27.35
C LEU A 12 3.15 -4.33 -28.28
N ALA A 13 2.78 -4.51 -29.56
CA ALA A 13 2.64 -3.41 -30.51
C ALA A 13 1.51 -2.46 -30.13
N GLN A 14 0.36 -3.00 -29.70
CA GLN A 14 -0.77 -2.20 -29.21
C GLN A 14 -0.38 -1.36 -28.00
N LEU A 15 0.29 -1.95 -27.00
CA LEU A 15 0.73 -1.24 -25.79
C LEU A 15 1.75 -0.13 -26.08
N LYS A 16 2.63 -0.32 -27.07
CA LYS A 16 3.58 0.72 -27.50
C LYS A 16 2.90 1.93 -28.14
N SER A 17 1.76 1.75 -28.79
CA SER A 17 1.01 2.85 -29.41
C SER A 17 0.23 3.70 -28.41
N LEU A 18 -0.33 3.09 -27.35
CA LEU A 18 -1.05 3.82 -26.30
C LEU A 18 -0.13 4.75 -25.49
N LYS A 19 1.11 4.32 -25.21
CA LYS A 19 2.04 5.11 -24.39
C LYS A 19 2.54 6.39 -25.07
N ARG A 20 2.33 6.55 -26.39
CA ARG A 20 2.74 7.74 -27.16
C ARG A 20 1.62 8.76 -27.33
N LYS A 21 0.43 8.52 -26.76
CA LYS A 21 -0.78 9.30 -27.03
C LYS A 21 -1.52 9.73 -25.76
N GLN A 22 -0.81 10.19 -24.74
CA GLN A 22 -1.42 11.06 -23.72
C GLN A 22 -0.97 12.50 -23.97
N PRO A 23 -1.89 13.43 -24.30
CA PRO A 23 -1.65 14.85 -24.20
C PRO A 23 -1.90 15.32 -22.76
N ASP A 24 -0.99 16.13 -22.23
CA ASP A 24 -1.12 16.76 -20.91
C ASP A 24 -2.28 17.76 -20.92
N THR A 25 -3.38 17.45 -20.23
CA THR A 25 -4.47 18.39 -19.94
C THR A 25 -4.29 18.92 -18.52
N GLN A 26 -3.82 20.16 -18.42
CA GLN A 26 -3.92 21.01 -17.23
C GLN A 26 -5.40 21.35 -16.95
N GLY A 27 -5.80 21.23 -15.69
CA GLY A 27 -7.11 21.64 -15.17
C GLY A 27 -6.94 22.10 -13.73
N ASP A 28 -7.34 23.34 -13.49
CA ASP A 28 -7.05 24.20 -12.35
C ASP A 28 -8.15 24.15 -11.26
N GLN A 29 -7.78 24.58 -10.04
CA GLN A 29 -8.62 25.10 -8.92
C GLN A 29 -9.41 24.06 -8.08
N GLN A 30 -9.43 24.11 -6.75
CA GLN A 30 -9.73 25.21 -5.82
C GLN A 30 -9.14 24.87 -4.43
N ASP A 31 -8.58 25.84 -3.68
CA ASP A 31 -9.01 25.96 -2.29
C ASP A 31 -8.76 27.35 -1.66
N ASN A 32 -9.73 27.65 -0.82
CA ASN A 32 -10.20 28.93 -0.32
C ASN A 32 -9.27 29.56 0.71
N SER A 33 -9.15 30.88 0.64
CA SER A 33 -8.29 31.72 1.46
C SER A 33 -8.91 32.09 2.81
N GLU A 34 -8.20 31.82 3.91
CA GLU A 34 -8.50 32.42 5.21
C GLU A 34 -7.23 32.95 5.91
N SER A 35 -7.03 34.25 5.74
CA SER A 35 -6.42 35.27 6.62
C SER A 35 -5.29 34.89 7.58
N ALA A 36 -4.07 35.34 7.23
CA ALA A 36 -2.97 35.59 8.17
C ALA A 36 -2.62 37.10 8.22
N PRO A 37 -2.25 37.65 9.39
CA PRO A 37 -2.02 39.09 9.56
C PRO A 37 -0.66 39.53 9.01
N LYS A 38 -0.63 40.80 8.65
CA LYS A 38 0.48 41.60 8.09
C LYS A 38 1.81 41.39 8.82
N SER A 39 2.82 40.88 8.10
CA SER A 39 4.24 41.04 8.45
C SER A 39 4.81 42.30 7.80
N PRO A 40 5.79 42.97 8.44
CA PRO A 40 6.23 44.30 8.06
C PRO A 40 6.91 44.23 6.70
N ARG A 41 6.45 45.13 5.84
CA ARG A 41 7.09 45.56 4.62
C ARG A 41 8.57 45.84 4.89
N THR A 42 9.44 44.86 4.61
CA THR A 42 10.88 45.11 4.45
C THR A 42 11.04 45.79 3.11
N GLU A 43 11.26 47.09 3.17
CA GLU A 43 11.50 47.95 2.03
C GLU A 43 12.83 47.60 1.36
N ALA A 44 12.78 46.70 0.40
CA ALA A 44 13.76 46.65 -0.68
C ALA A 44 12.98 46.86 -1.97
N ALA A 45 12.53 48.10 -2.15
CA ALA A 45 11.95 48.57 -3.39
C ALA A 45 13.09 48.74 -4.40
N ASP A 46 13.41 47.69 -5.15
CA ASP A 46 14.28 47.86 -6.32
C ASP A 46 13.46 48.54 -7.42
N THR A 47 13.57 49.87 -7.43
CA THR A 47 12.93 50.75 -8.39
C THR A 47 13.91 50.95 -9.53
N THR A 48 13.74 50.18 -10.61
CA THR A 48 14.38 50.54 -11.87
C THR A 48 13.55 51.63 -12.54
N THR A 49 14.19 52.79 -12.78
CA THR A 49 13.58 53.93 -13.47
C THR A 49 13.87 53.78 -14.95
N ASP A 50 12.85 53.44 -15.74
CA ASP A 50 12.95 53.59 -17.20
C ASP A 50 12.97 55.08 -17.57
N SER A 51 13.43 55.40 -18.77
CA SER A 51 13.68 56.75 -19.30
C SER A 51 12.51 57.74 -19.27
N ASN A 52 11.34 57.34 -18.73
CA ASN A 52 10.14 58.16 -18.56
C ASN A 52 9.68 58.34 -17.09
N GLY A 53 10.54 58.07 -16.10
CA GLY A 53 10.37 58.56 -14.72
C GLY A 53 9.35 57.84 -13.83
N VAL A 54 8.85 56.66 -14.22
CA VAL A 54 7.90 55.88 -13.39
C VAL A 54 8.62 54.71 -12.72
N SER A 55 8.54 54.64 -11.39
CA SER A 55 9.12 53.57 -10.55
C SER A 55 8.40 52.24 -10.80
N LYS A 56 9.10 51.24 -11.36
CA LYS A 56 8.53 49.90 -11.58
C LYS A 56 9.01 48.93 -10.49
N TYR A 57 8.09 48.46 -9.66
CA TYR A 57 8.39 47.49 -8.61
C TYR A 57 8.51 46.08 -9.21
N VAL A 58 9.73 45.54 -9.34
CA VAL A 58 9.93 44.17 -9.84
C VAL A 58 9.94 43.21 -8.66
N SER A 59 8.84 42.47 -8.45
CA SER A 59 8.77 41.49 -7.37
C SER A 59 9.59 40.24 -7.73
N GLY A 60 10.64 39.95 -6.97
CA GLY A 60 11.51 38.76 -7.15
C GLY A 60 10.87 37.42 -6.75
N ARG A 61 9.56 37.22 -7.02
CA ARG A 61 8.79 36.08 -6.50
C ARG A 61 9.19 34.70 -7.04
N ASN A 62 10.18 34.62 -7.93
CA ASN A 62 10.76 33.37 -8.41
C ASN A 62 12.23 33.52 -8.87
N TYR A 63 12.96 34.52 -8.36
CA TYR A 63 14.35 34.78 -8.72
C TYR A 63 15.27 34.45 -7.54
N ASP A 64 16.31 33.68 -7.81
CA ASP A 64 17.36 33.39 -6.83
C ASP A 64 18.59 34.24 -7.12
N ALA A 65 19.01 35.04 -6.12
CA ALA A 65 20.05 36.04 -6.29
C ALA A 65 21.45 35.44 -6.43
N GLU A 66 21.68 34.25 -5.87
CA GLU A 66 22.98 33.58 -5.92
C GLU A 66 23.21 32.94 -7.29
N THR A 67 22.19 32.27 -7.84
CA THR A 67 22.25 31.60 -9.14
C THR A 67 21.84 32.50 -10.31
N ARG A 68 21.39 33.73 -10.01
CA ARG A 68 20.87 34.72 -10.97
C ARG A 68 19.86 34.12 -11.97
N GLY A 69 19.01 33.22 -11.48
CA GLY A 69 18.14 32.40 -12.30
C GLY A 69 16.75 32.20 -11.70
N ALA A 70 15.91 31.49 -12.44
CA ALA A 70 14.59 31.09 -11.96
C ALA A 70 14.73 29.99 -10.90
N LYS A 71 14.06 30.15 -9.75
CA LYS A 71 14.09 29.16 -8.68
C LYS A 71 13.24 27.95 -9.07
N LEU A 72 13.89 26.93 -9.63
CA LEU A 72 13.22 25.72 -10.12
C LEU A 72 12.96 24.73 -8.98
N GLY A 73 11.86 24.91 -8.26
CA GLY A 73 11.36 23.93 -7.29
C GLY A 73 12.25 23.71 -6.07
N PHE A 74 12.32 22.45 -5.60
CA PHE A 74 13.13 22.05 -4.46
C PHE A 74 14.45 21.45 -4.93
N GLU A 75 15.58 21.96 -4.43
CA GLU A 75 16.93 21.45 -4.76
C GLU A 75 17.20 20.05 -4.19
N SER A 76 16.48 19.68 -3.14
CA SER A 76 16.49 18.33 -2.56
C SER A 76 15.09 17.74 -2.63
N ALA A 77 14.98 16.43 -2.85
CA ALA A 77 13.67 15.79 -2.89
C ALA A 77 13.01 15.92 -1.50
N PRO A 78 11.72 16.31 -1.38
CA PRO A 78 11.06 16.47 -0.08
C PRO A 78 11.03 15.20 0.81
N SER A 79 11.30 14.04 0.20
CA SER A 79 11.40 12.71 0.83
C SER A 79 12.84 12.28 1.14
N GLU A 80 13.84 13.08 0.78
CA GLU A 80 15.24 12.83 1.05
C GLU A 80 15.52 13.00 2.55
N GLY A 81 16.19 12.03 3.18
CA GLY A 81 16.43 12.00 4.63
C GLY A 81 15.29 11.53 5.53
N LYS A 82 14.05 11.35 5.03
CA LYS A 82 12.94 10.79 5.81
C LYS A 82 12.80 9.27 5.60
N GLU A 83 12.53 8.53 6.67
CA GLU A 83 12.16 7.12 6.61
C GLU A 83 10.73 6.98 6.07
N THR A 84 10.60 6.77 4.77
CA THR A 84 9.31 6.54 4.13
C THR A 84 8.94 5.06 4.16
N LEU A 85 7.64 4.76 4.08
CA LEU A 85 7.15 3.38 3.99
C LEU A 85 7.74 2.64 2.78
N GLU A 86 7.93 3.35 1.67
CA GLU A 86 8.55 2.79 0.46
C GLU A 86 9.99 2.31 0.69
N LYS A 87 10.79 3.05 1.46
CA LYS A 87 12.17 2.63 1.81
C LYS A 87 12.15 1.38 2.68
N LYS A 88 11.31 1.35 3.72
CA LYS A 88 11.15 0.19 4.61
C LYS A 88 10.65 -1.05 3.85
N ALA A 89 9.68 -0.87 2.96
CA ALA A 89 9.16 -1.95 2.12
C ALA A 89 10.23 -2.51 1.17
N ALA A 90 11.04 -1.62 0.57
CA ALA A 90 12.15 -2.02 -0.29
C ALA A 90 13.24 -2.79 0.50
N GLU A 91 13.56 -2.36 1.71
CA GLU A 91 14.49 -3.05 2.61
C GLU A 91 13.99 -4.46 2.99
N LEU A 92 12.72 -4.57 3.43
CA LEU A 92 12.11 -5.87 3.75
C LEU A 92 12.04 -6.80 2.54
N ALA A 93 11.74 -6.28 1.36
CA ALA A 93 11.74 -7.06 0.12
C ALA A 93 13.15 -7.57 -0.23
N ALA A 94 14.18 -6.72 -0.07
CA ALA A 94 15.56 -7.10 -0.28
C ALA A 94 16.02 -8.16 0.74
N GLU A 95 15.65 -8.01 2.01
CA GLU A 95 15.95 -8.96 3.08
C GLU A 95 15.28 -10.31 2.82
N THR A 96 13.98 -10.32 2.51
CA THR A 96 13.23 -11.54 2.19
C THR A 96 13.83 -12.27 0.99
N LYS A 97 14.21 -11.52 -0.06
CA LYS A 97 14.87 -12.09 -1.23
C LYS A 97 16.22 -12.70 -0.87
N ARG A 98 17.02 -12.01 -0.06
CA ARG A 98 18.32 -12.51 0.40
C ARG A 98 18.16 -13.78 1.24
N GLN A 99 17.20 -13.81 2.16
CA GLN A 99 16.88 -14.99 2.95
C GLN A 99 16.47 -16.17 2.06
N ALA A 100 15.60 -15.95 1.07
CA ALA A 100 15.20 -17.00 0.13
C ALA A 100 16.39 -17.53 -0.70
N GLU A 101 17.28 -16.66 -1.17
CA GLU A 101 18.51 -17.06 -1.87
C GLU A 101 19.48 -17.81 -0.96
N GLU A 102 19.59 -17.44 0.32
CA GLU A 102 20.39 -18.15 1.32
C GLU A 102 19.80 -19.52 1.65
N GLU A 103 18.47 -19.65 1.72
CA GLU A 103 17.79 -20.93 1.91
C GLU A 103 17.90 -21.87 0.70
N GLU A 104 17.85 -21.33 -0.52
CA GLU A 104 18.08 -22.08 -1.76
C GLU A 104 19.54 -22.56 -1.84
N LYS A 105 20.51 -21.69 -1.54
CA LYS A 105 21.95 -22.04 -1.50
C LYS A 105 22.29 -23.00 -0.37
N ALA A 106 21.49 -23.01 0.70
CA ALA A 106 21.72 -23.88 1.84
C ALA A 106 21.44 -25.36 1.54
N ASP A 107 20.96 -25.72 0.33
CA ASP A 107 20.76 -27.10 -0.14
C ASP A 107 20.20 -27.99 0.97
N LYS A 108 19.25 -27.43 1.75
CA LYS A 108 18.73 -28.07 2.96
C LYS A 108 18.14 -29.39 2.48
N PRO A 109 18.67 -30.56 2.91
CA PRO A 109 18.20 -31.83 2.42
C PRO A 109 16.70 -31.91 2.71
N LEU A 110 15.91 -32.04 1.63
CA LEU A 110 14.47 -32.13 1.72
C LEU A 110 14.14 -33.35 2.59
N ASP A 111 13.66 -33.12 3.81
CA ASP A 111 13.42 -34.23 4.72
C ASP A 111 12.20 -35.03 4.26
N LEU A 112 12.48 -36.16 3.61
CA LEU A 112 11.51 -37.13 3.11
C LEU A 112 10.64 -37.71 4.24
N PHE A 113 11.06 -37.64 5.50
CA PHE A 113 10.24 -38.02 6.66
C PHE A 113 9.23 -36.95 7.07
N LYS A 114 9.42 -35.69 6.65
CA LYS A 114 8.44 -34.61 6.79
C LYS A 114 7.49 -34.58 5.58
N LEU A 115 7.99 -35.04 4.44
CA LEU A 115 7.22 -35.30 3.21
C LEU A 115 6.64 -36.73 3.16
N GLN A 116 6.27 -37.31 4.31
CA GLN A 116 5.68 -38.64 4.35
C GLN A 116 4.40 -38.70 3.49
N PRO A 117 4.19 -39.78 2.71
CA PRO A 117 2.90 -40.03 2.10
C PRO A 117 1.85 -40.13 3.20
N LYS A 118 0.77 -39.38 3.05
CA LYS A 118 -0.35 -39.39 4.00
C LYS A 118 -0.89 -40.80 4.16
N LYS A 119 -1.28 -41.16 5.40
CA LYS A 119 -1.89 -42.45 5.72
C LYS A 119 -3.07 -42.72 4.75
N PRO A 120 -3.26 -43.95 4.24
CA PRO A 120 -4.34 -44.26 3.31
C PRO A 120 -5.74 -43.84 3.80
N ASN A 121 -5.97 -43.92 5.12
CA ASN A 121 -7.25 -43.59 5.76
C ASN A 121 -7.37 -42.11 6.21
N TRP A 122 -6.40 -41.25 5.90
CA TRP A 122 -6.40 -39.86 6.37
C TRP A 122 -7.56 -39.06 5.76
N ASP A 123 -7.95 -39.43 4.54
CA ASP A 123 -9.01 -38.75 3.80
C ASP A 123 -10.38 -39.17 4.33
N LEU A 124 -10.55 -40.45 4.63
CA LEU A 124 -11.76 -40.96 5.28
C LEU A 124 -12.02 -40.29 6.63
N LYS A 125 -10.97 -40.07 7.43
CA LYS A 125 -11.11 -39.29 8.67
C LYS A 125 -11.56 -37.86 8.38
N ARG A 126 -10.92 -37.17 7.43
CA ARG A 126 -11.25 -35.79 7.08
C ARG A 126 -12.66 -35.64 6.51
N ASP A 127 -13.07 -36.56 5.66
CA ASP A 127 -14.40 -36.60 5.06
C ASP A 127 -15.48 -36.93 6.09
N LEU A 128 -15.16 -37.79 7.06
CA LEU A 128 -16.02 -38.06 8.21
C LEU A 128 -16.13 -36.81 9.10
N ASP A 129 -15.01 -36.18 9.45
CA ASP A 129 -14.96 -34.99 10.29
C ASP A 129 -15.77 -33.84 9.66
N ARG A 130 -15.68 -33.65 8.33
CA ARG A 130 -16.49 -32.66 7.60
C ARG A 130 -17.99 -32.95 7.66
N LYS A 131 -18.40 -34.22 7.62
CA LYS A 131 -19.81 -34.62 7.78
C LYS A 131 -20.27 -34.45 9.23
N LEU A 132 -19.40 -34.69 10.19
CA LEU A 132 -19.68 -34.56 11.62
C LEU A 132 -19.71 -33.11 12.09
N GLU A 133 -19.04 -32.17 11.43
CA GLU A 133 -19.02 -30.75 11.82
C GLU A 133 -20.43 -30.17 12.01
N VAL A 134 -21.33 -30.41 11.04
CA VAL A 134 -22.72 -29.94 11.11
C VAL A 134 -23.50 -30.65 12.23
N LEU A 135 -23.16 -31.90 12.54
CA LEU A 135 -23.78 -32.65 13.64
C LEU A 135 -23.22 -32.21 15.00
N GLY A 136 -21.95 -31.84 15.08
CA GLY A 136 -21.27 -31.36 16.29
C GLY A 136 -21.99 -30.13 16.85
N VAL A 137 -22.23 -29.12 16.01
CA VAL A 137 -22.97 -27.91 16.41
C VAL A 137 -24.36 -28.23 16.97
N ARG A 138 -25.08 -29.19 16.38
CA ARG A 138 -26.41 -29.58 16.87
C ARG A 138 -26.33 -30.35 18.18
N THR A 139 -25.33 -31.22 18.31
CA THR A 139 -25.06 -31.99 19.54
C THR A 139 -24.72 -31.05 20.69
N ASP A 140 -23.83 -30.07 20.47
CA ASP A 140 -23.45 -29.10 21.49
C ASP A 140 -24.63 -28.24 21.94
N ASN A 141 -25.46 -27.80 21.00
CA ASN A 141 -26.70 -27.08 21.32
C ASN A 141 -27.70 -27.94 22.10
N ALA A 142 -27.82 -29.23 21.77
CA ALA A 142 -28.67 -30.16 22.50
C ALA A 142 -28.16 -30.39 23.93
N ILE A 143 -26.84 -30.58 24.09
CA ILE A 143 -26.19 -30.69 25.40
C ILE A 143 -26.46 -29.42 26.22
N ALA A 144 -26.27 -28.23 25.64
CA ALA A 144 -26.53 -26.97 26.33
C ALA A 144 -27.99 -26.83 26.79
N ARG A 145 -28.96 -27.27 25.98
CA ARG A 145 -30.38 -27.30 26.37
C ARG A 145 -30.64 -28.26 27.53
N LEU A 146 -30.13 -29.49 27.45
CA LEU A 146 -30.28 -30.48 28.53
C LEU A 146 -29.66 -30.01 29.85
N VAL A 147 -28.49 -29.38 29.79
CA VAL A 147 -27.83 -28.80 30.96
C VAL A 147 -28.67 -27.67 31.55
N ARG A 148 -29.20 -26.78 30.71
CA ARG A 148 -30.09 -25.68 31.15
C ARG A 148 -31.34 -26.23 31.84
N GLU A 149 -32.00 -27.21 31.24
CA GLU A 149 -33.20 -27.84 31.80
C GLU A 149 -32.90 -28.47 33.16
N ARG A 150 -31.81 -29.25 33.26
CA ARG A 150 -31.39 -29.89 34.51
C ARG A 150 -31.12 -28.86 35.61
N ILE A 151 -30.37 -27.79 35.32
CA ILE A 151 -30.07 -26.73 36.30
C ILE A 151 -31.35 -26.01 36.72
N SER A 152 -32.21 -25.65 35.77
CA SER A 152 -33.48 -24.96 36.07
C SER A 152 -34.43 -25.83 36.90
N GLY A 153 -34.46 -27.15 36.66
CA GLY A 153 -35.24 -28.09 37.44
C GLY A 153 -34.75 -28.20 38.88
N GLN A 154 -33.43 -28.27 39.08
CA GLN A 154 -32.82 -28.25 40.41
C GLN A 154 -33.11 -26.94 41.16
N GLN A 155 -33.03 -25.80 40.48
CA GLN A 155 -33.36 -24.50 41.09
C GLN A 155 -34.82 -24.39 41.50
N LYS A 156 -35.76 -24.83 40.64
CA LYS A 156 -37.19 -24.87 40.97
C LYS A 156 -37.48 -25.80 42.14
N ALA A 157 -36.85 -26.97 42.17
CA ALA A 157 -37.01 -27.92 43.28
C ALA A 157 -36.42 -27.42 44.60
N ALA A 158 -35.40 -26.56 44.56
CA ALA A 158 -34.83 -25.93 45.75
C ALA A 158 -35.61 -24.68 46.23
N GLN A 159 -36.41 -24.07 45.34
CA GLN A 159 -37.26 -22.92 45.66
C GLN A 159 -38.68 -23.31 46.11
N ALA A 160 -39.11 -24.53 45.80
CA ALA A 160 -40.35 -25.14 46.30
C ALA A 160 -40.13 -25.75 47.69
#